data_AF-Q3S1M4-F1
#
_entry.id   AF-Q3S1M4-F1
#
_cell.length_a   1.000
_cell.length_b   1.000
_cell.length_c   1.000
_cell.angle_alpha   90.00
_cell.angle_beta   90.00
_cell.angle_gamma   90.00
#
_symmetry.space_group_name_H-M   'P 1'
#
loop_
_entity.id
_entity.type
_entity.pdbx_description
1 polymer ?
#
loop_
_entity_poly.entity_id
_entity_poly.type
_entity_poly.pdbx_seq_one_letter_code
_entity_poly.pdbx_strand_id
1 'polypeptide(L)'
;MTNIRVGVFPLENDAQTCFEVPNCKHPGAEVEILKMIFRLIGVNYTMIDVWKKFGQQYDFGSKQKNGNWSGMIGLLQSDQLDMIGLSMRIAPEREEVVLFSYPTRVFETSIQSFPVSSRMLLLIILIATFFISQLYQTDMLAFLSVPLTYSIPFRSIKQALELVEHQKMYIAAFENQTLLCTPTTCSLFQKSIDKNPVRRANKDTEVQDLIKKGGIYQSTVDSALLPGQLSWLNVDQKFLIVRDEDAPSYYVAFTFSKKHKKLLKKFNSALIEVLPAVSLITIGHGYNTKKKPFEIRTTNPRSSLSINNHLWQLFRSFIIISSICLFVFGLEILFHFLFHFRSSKSYSLALFTL
;
A
#
# COMPACT_ATOMS: atom_id res chain seq x y z
N MET A 1 -13.80 80.16 -3.39
CA MET A 1 -13.54 78.73 -3.64
C MET A 1 -14.03 77.96 -2.44
N THR A 2 -14.96 77.02 -2.65
CA THR A 2 -15.51 76.16 -1.60
C THR A 2 -14.44 75.16 -1.16
N ASN A 3 -14.29 74.97 0.16
CA ASN A 3 -13.35 74.01 0.73
C ASN A 3 -13.95 72.60 0.63
N ILE A 4 -13.28 71.68 -0.05
CA ILE A 4 -13.79 70.33 -0.34
C ILE A 4 -13.59 69.41 0.87
N ARG A 5 -14.65 68.76 1.33
CA ARG A 5 -14.68 67.79 2.45
C ARG A 5 -14.40 66.38 1.94
N VAL A 6 -13.19 65.88 2.15
CA VAL A 6 -12.74 64.56 1.68
C VAL A 6 -12.82 63.55 2.82
N GLY A 7 -13.69 62.56 2.73
CA GLY A 7 -13.82 61.49 3.73
C GLY A 7 -12.80 60.38 3.52
N VAL A 8 -12.07 60.05 4.58
CA VAL A 8 -11.07 58.98 4.61
C VAL A 8 -11.26 58.20 5.92
N PHE A 9 -10.90 56.92 5.94
CA PHE A 9 -10.74 56.17 7.17
C PHE A 9 -9.41 55.40 7.15
N PRO A 10 -8.87 55.00 8.30
CA PRO A 10 -7.67 54.15 8.33
C PRO A 10 -7.82 52.85 7.51
N LEU A 11 -7.05 52.74 6.41
CA LEU A 11 -6.99 51.57 5.54
C LEU A 11 -5.51 51.23 5.30
N GLU A 12 -5.13 49.97 5.54
CA GLU A 12 -3.73 49.55 5.54
C GLU A 12 -3.02 49.96 4.24
N ASN A 13 -1.88 50.63 4.37
CA ASN A 13 -1.04 51.19 3.29
C ASN A 13 -1.65 52.33 2.46
N ASP A 14 -2.97 52.42 2.32
CA ASP A 14 -3.64 53.44 1.51
C ASP A 14 -3.98 54.72 2.29
N ALA A 15 -4.35 54.59 3.57
CA ALA A 15 -4.51 55.68 4.53
C ALA A 15 -4.07 55.24 5.94
N GLN A 16 -2.86 55.64 6.33
CA GLN A 16 -2.31 55.35 7.66
C GLN A 16 -2.97 56.25 8.72
N THR A 17 -3.04 55.79 9.97
CA THR A 17 -3.75 56.48 11.07
C THR A 17 -3.33 57.93 11.33
N CYS A 18 -2.16 58.39 10.86
CA CYS A 18 -1.73 59.78 10.99
C CYS A 18 -2.15 60.72 9.85
N PHE A 19 -2.98 60.28 8.89
CA PHE A 19 -3.27 61.05 7.67
C PHE A 19 -3.81 62.47 7.90
N GLU A 20 -4.52 62.71 9.01
CA GLU A 20 -5.07 64.03 9.37
C GLU A 20 -3.99 65.08 9.67
N VAL A 21 -2.79 64.65 10.10
CA VAL A 21 -1.76 65.54 10.61
C VAL A 21 -0.88 66.05 9.47
N PRO A 22 -0.61 67.38 9.37
CA PRO A 22 0.22 67.96 8.31
C PRO A 22 1.64 67.36 8.23
N ASN A 23 2.21 66.97 9.38
CA ASN A 23 3.57 66.46 9.52
C ASN A 23 3.68 64.93 9.47
N CYS A 24 2.61 64.21 9.07
CA CYS A 24 2.65 62.77 8.92
C CYS A 24 3.58 62.39 7.75
N LYS A 25 4.69 61.70 8.06
CA LYS A 25 5.70 61.28 7.07
C LYS A 25 5.17 60.27 6.05
N HIS A 26 4.24 59.42 6.47
CA HIS A 26 3.66 58.36 5.66
C HIS A 26 2.14 58.33 5.85
N PRO A 27 1.39 59.26 5.25
CA PRO A 27 -0.06 59.33 5.41
C PRO A 27 -0.82 58.22 4.67
N GLY A 28 -0.14 57.45 3.81
CA GLY A 28 -0.72 56.39 2.99
C GLY A 28 -0.72 56.77 1.51
N ALA A 29 -0.66 55.77 0.64
CA ALA A 29 -0.46 55.96 -0.80
C ALA A 29 -1.56 56.83 -1.44
N GLU A 30 -2.83 56.58 -1.10
CA GLU A 30 -3.95 57.31 -1.70
C GLU A 30 -4.07 58.72 -1.14
N VAL A 31 -3.76 58.90 0.15
CA VAL A 31 -3.69 60.22 0.76
C VAL A 31 -2.60 61.07 0.10
N GLU A 32 -1.42 60.51 -0.17
CA GLU A 32 -0.36 61.24 -0.89
C GLU A 32 -0.79 61.63 -2.30
N ILE A 33 -1.43 60.72 -3.04
CA ILE A 33 -1.98 60.99 -4.39
C ILE A 33 -2.98 62.16 -4.32
N LEU A 34 -3.90 62.15 -3.36
CA LEU A 34 -4.87 63.24 -3.19
C LEU A 34 -4.21 64.56 -2.87
N LYS A 35 -3.24 64.57 -1.94
CA LYS A 35 -2.49 65.79 -1.58
C LYS A 35 -1.80 66.40 -2.81
N MET A 36 -1.23 65.56 -3.68
CA MET A 36 -0.60 66.01 -4.93
C MET A 36 -1.63 66.58 -5.91
N ILE A 37 -2.76 65.90 -6.12
CA ILE A 37 -3.83 66.36 -7.02
C ILE A 37 -4.39 67.70 -6.57
N PHE A 38 -4.77 67.83 -5.30
CA PHE A 38 -5.32 69.10 -4.77
C PHE A 38 -4.33 70.27 -4.86
N ARG A 39 -3.03 69.98 -4.66
CA ARG A 39 -1.97 70.97 -4.84
C ARG A 39 -1.84 71.44 -6.29
N LEU A 40 -2.00 70.54 -7.27
CA LEU A 40 -1.93 70.87 -8.69
C LEU A 40 -3.12 71.70 -9.17
N ILE A 41 -4.34 71.40 -8.69
CA ILE A 41 -5.55 72.12 -9.09
C ILE A 41 -5.74 73.44 -8.33
N GLY A 42 -4.99 73.66 -7.24
CA GLY A 42 -5.07 74.91 -6.46
C GLY A 42 -6.37 75.08 -5.67
N VAL A 43 -7.00 73.98 -5.24
CA VAL A 43 -8.26 74.00 -4.50
C VAL A 43 -8.00 73.65 -3.03
N ASN A 44 -8.67 74.36 -2.12
CA ASN A 44 -8.62 74.07 -0.69
C ASN A 44 -9.47 72.82 -0.37
N TYR A 45 -8.92 71.93 0.45
CA TYR A 45 -9.58 70.71 0.89
C TYR A 45 -9.32 70.46 2.38
N THR A 46 -10.22 69.71 3.00
CA THR A 46 -10.11 69.20 4.36
C THR A 46 -10.35 67.70 4.36
N MET A 47 -9.38 66.95 4.88
CA MET A 47 -9.54 65.51 5.10
C MET A 47 -10.27 65.29 6.42
N ILE A 48 -11.27 64.41 6.40
CA ILE A 48 -12.12 64.08 7.53
C ILE A 48 -11.95 62.59 7.80
N ASP A 49 -11.47 62.22 9.00
CA ASP A 49 -11.59 60.85 9.47
C ASP A 49 -13.06 60.53 9.75
N VAL A 50 -13.64 59.71 8.87
CA VAL A 50 -15.04 59.32 8.90
C VAL A 50 -15.36 58.48 10.13
N TRP A 51 -14.44 57.62 10.55
CA TRP A 51 -14.61 56.79 11.75
C TRP A 51 -14.66 57.69 12.99
N LYS A 52 -13.69 58.59 13.12
CA LYS A 52 -13.57 59.48 14.28
C LYS A 52 -14.71 60.50 14.37
N LYS A 53 -15.17 61.04 13.24
CA LYS A 53 -16.18 62.11 13.21
C LYS A 53 -17.62 61.60 13.28
N PHE A 54 -17.92 60.50 12.60
CA PHE A 54 -19.30 60.02 12.44
C PHE A 54 -19.57 58.68 13.14
N GLY A 55 -18.55 58.03 13.72
CA GLY A 55 -18.70 56.76 14.43
C GLY A 55 -19.13 55.59 13.53
N GLN A 56 -18.89 55.66 12.22
CA GLN A 56 -19.25 54.61 11.27
C GLN A 56 -18.14 53.59 11.10
N GLN A 57 -18.47 52.29 11.04
CA GLN A 57 -17.54 51.20 10.66
C GLN A 57 -16.78 51.49 9.37
N TYR A 58 -15.61 50.86 9.21
CA TYR A 58 -14.77 50.89 8.00
C TYR A 58 -15.54 50.33 6.78
N ASP A 59 -16.49 51.11 6.30
CA ASP A 59 -17.49 50.75 5.31
C ASP A 59 -17.52 51.82 4.22
N PHE A 60 -17.24 51.40 2.99
CA PHE A 60 -17.41 52.22 1.80
C PHE A 60 -18.89 52.52 1.52
N GLY A 61 -19.79 51.64 1.95
CA GLY A 61 -21.22 51.78 1.82
C GLY A 61 -21.87 50.62 1.09
N SER A 62 -23.04 50.26 1.59
CA SER A 62 -23.93 49.21 1.07
C SER A 62 -25.35 49.75 0.90
N LYS A 63 -26.04 49.32 -0.15
CA LYS A 63 -27.43 49.70 -0.44
C LYS A 63 -28.35 49.03 0.59
N GLN A 64 -29.07 49.84 1.35
CA GLN A 64 -30.04 49.37 2.33
C GLN A 64 -31.41 49.13 1.68
N LYS A 65 -32.27 48.37 2.35
CA LYS A 65 -33.62 48.05 1.86
C LYS A 65 -34.52 49.26 1.61
N ASN A 66 -34.25 50.38 2.27
CA ASN A 66 -34.98 51.64 2.13
C ASN A 66 -34.51 52.49 0.92
N GLY A 67 -33.54 52.01 0.14
CA GLY A 67 -32.96 52.74 -0.98
C GLY A 67 -31.83 53.70 -0.62
N ASN A 68 -31.55 53.92 0.67
CA ASN A 68 -30.42 54.72 1.15
C ASN A 68 -29.15 53.87 1.26
N TRP A 69 -28.00 54.55 1.28
CA TRP A 69 -26.69 53.90 1.44
C TRP A 69 -26.14 54.04 2.85
N SER A 70 -25.43 53.01 3.32
CA SER A 70 -24.57 53.09 4.52
C SER A 70 -23.19 53.68 4.18
N GLY A 71 -22.34 53.82 5.19
CA GLY A 71 -20.92 54.11 5.02
C GLY A 71 -20.65 55.47 4.36
N MET A 72 -19.49 55.57 3.72
CA MET A 72 -19.06 56.80 3.06
C MET A 72 -19.97 57.23 1.90
N ILE A 73 -20.55 56.28 1.14
CA ILE A 73 -21.54 56.61 0.10
C ILE A 73 -22.80 57.26 0.72
N GLY A 74 -23.27 56.77 1.87
CA GLY A 74 -24.38 57.41 2.59
C GLY A 74 -24.05 58.83 3.05
N LEU A 75 -22.79 59.08 3.42
CA LEU A 75 -22.32 60.42 3.79
C LEU A 75 -22.18 61.38 2.60
N LEU A 76 -21.87 60.86 1.40
CA LEU A 76 -21.99 61.62 0.16
C LEU A 76 -23.45 61.95 -0.15
N GLN A 77 -24.34 60.95 -0.04
CA GLN A 77 -25.77 61.11 -0.33
C GLN A 77 -26.46 62.13 0.60
N SER A 78 -25.97 62.26 1.83
CA SER A 78 -26.47 63.21 2.84
C SER A 78 -25.74 64.55 2.87
N ASP A 79 -24.89 64.83 1.87
CA ASP A 79 -24.11 66.07 1.73
C ASP A 79 -23.21 66.39 2.95
N GLN A 80 -22.72 65.35 3.63
CA GLN A 80 -21.78 65.48 4.75
C GLN A 80 -20.32 65.44 4.30
N LEU A 81 -20.08 64.81 3.15
CA LEU A 81 -18.80 64.73 2.44
C LEU A 81 -19.00 65.19 0.99
N ASP A 82 -17.96 65.77 0.39
CA ASP A 82 -17.95 66.17 -1.02
C ASP A 82 -17.22 65.15 -1.89
N MET A 83 -16.31 64.36 -1.30
CA MET A 83 -15.52 63.35 -2.00
C MET A 83 -15.10 62.24 -1.03
N ILE A 84 -14.91 61.03 -1.56
CA ILE A 84 -14.28 59.92 -0.84
C ILE A 84 -12.81 59.84 -1.26
N GLY A 85 -11.91 59.89 -0.28
CA GLY A 85 -10.47 59.92 -0.49
C GLY A 85 -9.80 58.55 -0.52
N LEU A 86 -10.59 57.48 -0.62
CA LEU A 86 -10.09 56.12 -0.79
C LEU A 86 -10.65 55.53 -2.06
N SER A 87 -9.81 54.84 -2.85
CA SER A 87 -10.30 54.12 -4.02
C SER A 87 -11.21 52.99 -3.57
N MET A 88 -12.30 52.80 -4.31
CA MET A 88 -13.27 51.75 -4.05
C MET A 88 -13.66 51.06 -5.33
N ARG A 89 -14.18 49.84 -5.18
CA ARG A 89 -14.73 49.09 -6.31
C ARG A 89 -15.88 49.86 -6.97
N ILE A 90 -15.70 50.18 -8.25
CA ILE A 90 -16.75 50.64 -9.15
C ILE A 90 -17.76 49.50 -9.32
N ALA A 91 -19.03 49.80 -9.10
CA ALA A 91 -20.12 48.85 -9.24
C ALA A 91 -21.35 49.55 -9.82
N PRO A 92 -22.12 48.93 -10.73
CA PRO A 92 -23.28 49.56 -11.37
C PRO A 92 -24.29 50.13 -10.37
N GLU A 93 -24.54 49.41 -9.28
CA GLU A 93 -25.47 49.87 -8.23
C GLU A 93 -24.99 51.16 -7.54
N ARG A 94 -23.67 51.36 -7.42
CA ARG A 94 -23.09 52.57 -6.82
C ARG A 94 -23.13 53.73 -7.80
N GLU A 95 -22.98 53.47 -9.10
CA GLU A 95 -23.07 54.49 -10.16
C GLU A 95 -24.46 55.15 -10.24
N GLU A 96 -25.51 54.52 -9.69
CA GLU A 96 -26.85 55.12 -9.57
C GLU A 96 -26.87 56.35 -8.64
N VAL A 97 -25.94 56.43 -7.68
CA VAL A 97 -25.96 57.44 -6.60
C VAL A 97 -24.68 58.27 -6.48
N VAL A 98 -23.56 57.80 -7.04
CA VAL A 98 -22.27 58.50 -7.01
C VAL A 98 -21.58 58.45 -8.37
N LEU A 99 -20.73 59.43 -8.64
CA LEU A 99 -19.90 59.48 -9.84
C LEU A 99 -18.48 59.01 -9.51
N PHE A 100 -17.90 58.16 -10.37
CA PHE A 100 -16.53 57.71 -10.24
C PHE A 100 -15.59 58.47 -11.17
N SER A 101 -14.34 58.66 -10.73
CA SER A 101 -13.25 59.09 -11.60
C SER A 101 -12.79 57.95 -12.51
N TYR A 102 -11.83 58.24 -13.40
CA TYR A 102 -11.10 57.19 -14.10
C TYR A 102 -10.47 56.19 -13.10
N PRO A 103 -10.45 54.89 -13.43
CA PRO A 103 -9.91 53.86 -12.54
C PRO A 103 -8.41 54.08 -12.34
N THR A 104 -7.99 54.20 -11.07
CA THR A 104 -6.59 54.40 -10.70
C THR A 104 -5.83 53.08 -10.53
N ARG A 105 -6.54 51.99 -10.27
CA ARG A 105 -5.99 50.63 -10.07
C ARG A 105 -6.94 49.59 -10.64
N VAL A 106 -6.38 48.48 -11.13
CA VAL A 106 -7.13 47.28 -11.56
C VAL A 106 -6.95 46.22 -10.49
N PHE A 107 -8.05 45.74 -9.90
CA PHE A 107 -8.04 44.66 -8.90
C PHE A 107 -8.54 43.37 -9.53
N GLU A 108 -7.75 42.31 -9.45
CA GLU A 108 -8.12 40.97 -9.90
C GLU A 108 -8.39 40.05 -8.70
N THR A 109 -9.40 39.18 -8.79
CA THR A 109 -9.67 38.19 -7.75
C THR A 109 -8.62 37.08 -7.82
N SER A 110 -7.85 36.88 -6.75
CA SER A 110 -6.93 35.74 -6.62
C SER A 110 -7.47 34.72 -5.63
N ILE A 111 -7.41 33.44 -6.01
CA ILE A 111 -7.70 32.31 -5.13
C ILE A 111 -6.36 31.84 -4.56
N GLN A 112 -6.16 31.98 -3.26
CA GLN A 112 -4.95 31.53 -2.58
C GLN A 112 -5.17 30.13 -2.01
N SER A 113 -4.29 29.18 -2.35
CA SER A 113 -4.18 27.89 -1.67
C SER A 113 -2.92 27.89 -0.83
N PHE A 114 -2.99 27.41 0.41
CA PHE A 114 -1.82 27.32 1.28
C PHE A 114 -0.97 26.13 0.83
N PRO A 115 0.29 26.35 0.38
CA PRO A 115 1.15 25.24 0.00
C PRO A 115 1.47 24.42 1.26
N VAL A 116 1.10 23.13 1.27
CA VAL A 116 1.63 22.19 2.27
C VAL A 116 3.15 22.23 2.15
N SER A 117 3.82 22.62 3.23
CA SER A 117 5.28 22.80 3.22
C SER A 117 5.94 21.54 2.68
N SER A 118 6.70 21.67 1.59
CA SER A 118 7.41 20.56 0.96
C SER A 118 8.27 19.77 1.95
N ARG A 119 8.79 20.45 2.98
CA ARG A 119 9.54 19.84 4.09
C ARG A 119 8.72 18.85 4.90
N MET A 120 7.45 19.14 5.17
CA MET A 120 6.56 18.23 5.91
C MET A 120 6.24 16.99 5.09
N LEU A 121 5.96 17.17 3.79
CA LEU A 121 5.71 16.05 2.89
C LEU A 121 6.96 15.15 2.77
N LEU A 122 8.15 15.76 2.69
CA LEU A 122 9.42 15.05 2.63
C LEU A 122 9.71 14.28 3.92
N LEU A 123 9.40 14.86 5.09
CA LEU A 123 9.51 14.17 6.39
C LEU A 123 8.61 12.93 6.46
N ILE A 124 7.36 13.05 6.01
CA ILE A 124 6.40 11.94 6.00
C ILE A 124 6.91 10.81 5.10
N ILE A 125 7.40 11.14 3.89
CA ILE A 125 7.93 10.15 2.94
C ILE A 125 9.19 9.46 3.51
N LEU A 126 10.08 10.19 4.18
CA LEU A 126 11.26 9.61 4.83
C LEU A 126 10.88 8.61 5.93
N ILE A 127 9.91 8.94 6.76
CA ILE A 127 9.44 8.03 7.81
C ILE A 127 8.80 6.78 7.19
N ALA A 128 7.96 6.94 6.16
CA ALA A 128 7.32 5.81 5.48
C ALA A 128 8.34 4.85 4.84
N THR A 129 9.33 5.38 4.14
CA THR A 129 10.39 4.57 3.49
C THR A 129 11.25 3.83 4.50
N PHE A 130 11.54 4.44 5.67
CA PHE A 130 12.23 3.76 6.76
C PHE A 130 11.46 2.52 7.24
N PHE A 131 10.16 2.64 7.53
CA PHE A 131 9.35 1.50 7.99
C PHE A 131 9.26 0.38 6.94
N ILE A 132 9.06 0.73 5.67
CA ILE A 132 9.01 -0.25 4.58
C ILE A 132 10.34 -1.00 4.47
N SER A 133 11.48 -0.31 4.62
CA SER A 133 12.80 -0.96 4.58
C SER A 133 13.00 -1.96 5.73
N GLN A 134 12.51 -1.65 6.93
CA GLN A 134 12.61 -2.53 8.10
C GLN A 134 11.74 -3.79 7.95
N LEU A 135 10.52 -3.64 7.43
CA LEU A 135 9.63 -4.77 7.12
C LEU A 135 10.29 -5.71 6.12
N TYR A 136 10.84 -5.15 5.03
CA TYR A 136 11.52 -5.94 4.01
C TYR A 136 12.73 -6.70 4.55
N GLN A 137 13.57 -6.05 5.38
CA GLN A 137 14.72 -6.70 5.99
C GLN A 137 14.32 -7.85 6.93
N THR A 138 13.25 -7.66 7.69
CA THR A 138 12.75 -8.68 8.64
C THR A 138 12.26 -9.92 7.91
N ASP A 139 11.45 -9.73 6.86
CA ASP A 139 10.96 -10.84 6.05
C ASP A 139 12.10 -11.57 5.36
N MET A 140 13.06 -10.83 4.78
CA MET A 140 14.25 -11.43 4.15
C MET A 140 15.08 -12.23 5.15
N LEU A 141 15.27 -11.73 6.37
CA LEU A 141 15.97 -12.46 7.42
C LEU A 141 15.22 -13.73 7.81
N ALA A 142 13.89 -13.67 7.92
CA ALA A 142 13.06 -14.83 8.18
C ALA A 142 13.29 -15.89 7.08
N PHE A 143 13.19 -15.52 5.80
CA PHE A 143 13.42 -16.43 4.68
C PHE A 143 14.82 -17.04 4.67
N LEU A 144 15.86 -16.28 5.02
CA LEU A 144 17.24 -16.79 5.08
C LEU A 144 17.49 -17.69 6.30
N SER A 145 16.71 -17.53 7.36
CA SER A 145 16.85 -18.28 8.62
C SER A 145 16.04 -19.58 8.67
N VAL A 146 15.00 -19.69 7.83
CA VAL A 146 14.17 -20.90 7.73
C VAL A 146 15.04 -22.04 7.18
N PRO A 147 15.12 -23.19 7.88
CA PRO A 147 15.86 -24.33 7.39
C PRO A 147 15.24 -24.80 6.07
N LEU A 148 16.09 -25.07 5.07
CA LEU A 148 15.66 -25.59 3.78
C LEU A 148 14.87 -26.88 3.99
N THR A 149 13.55 -26.79 3.84
CA THR A 149 12.66 -27.95 3.84
C THR A 149 12.70 -28.58 2.45
N TYR A 150 12.92 -29.90 2.38
CA TYR A 150 12.78 -30.63 1.13
C TYR A 150 11.36 -30.43 0.57
N SER A 151 11.24 -30.27 -0.75
CA SER A 151 9.95 -30.17 -1.42
C SER A 151 9.25 -31.52 -1.38
N ILE A 152 8.39 -31.71 -0.37
CA ILE A 152 7.54 -32.89 -0.27
C ILE A 152 6.40 -32.72 -1.30
N PRO A 153 6.11 -33.72 -2.14
CA PRO A 153 5.12 -33.58 -3.21
C PRO A 153 3.71 -33.31 -2.70
N PHE A 154 3.34 -33.82 -1.52
CA PHE A 154 2.05 -33.57 -0.87
C PHE A 154 2.15 -33.72 0.65
N ARG A 155 1.34 -32.97 1.38
CA ARG A 155 1.24 -33.06 2.85
C ARG A 155 -0.09 -33.62 3.35
N SER A 156 -1.07 -33.73 2.46
CA SER A 156 -2.39 -34.29 2.75
C SER A 156 -2.87 -35.21 1.64
N ILE A 157 -3.83 -36.08 1.96
CA ILE A 157 -4.54 -36.95 1.03
C ILE A 157 -5.21 -36.11 -0.05
N LYS A 158 -5.77 -34.92 0.27
CA LYS A 158 -6.37 -34.02 -0.71
C LYS A 158 -5.36 -33.59 -1.78
N GLN A 159 -4.18 -33.11 -1.36
CA GLN A 159 -3.10 -32.74 -2.28
C GLN A 159 -2.59 -33.95 -3.08
N ALA A 160 -2.48 -35.12 -2.45
CA ALA A 160 -2.11 -36.36 -3.13
C ALA A 160 -3.10 -36.70 -4.25
N LEU A 161 -4.41 -36.63 -3.97
CA LEU A 161 -5.48 -36.91 -4.92
C LEU A 161 -5.55 -35.89 -6.06
N GLU A 162 -5.25 -34.62 -5.81
CA GLU A 162 -5.10 -33.61 -6.86
C GLU A 162 -3.94 -33.95 -7.80
N LEU A 163 -2.80 -34.41 -7.27
CA LEU A 163 -1.66 -34.81 -8.10
C LEU A 163 -1.94 -36.07 -8.92
N VAL A 164 -2.75 -36.97 -8.38
CA VAL A 164 -3.28 -38.13 -9.11
C VAL A 164 -4.24 -37.69 -10.22
N GLU A 165 -5.13 -36.75 -9.93
CA GLU A 165 -6.07 -36.18 -10.91
C GLU A 165 -5.35 -35.49 -12.07
N HIS A 166 -4.24 -34.80 -11.81
CA HIS A 166 -3.38 -34.18 -12.83
C HIS A 166 -2.35 -35.13 -13.47
N GLN A 167 -2.46 -36.45 -13.23
CA GLN A 167 -1.58 -37.49 -13.77
C GLN A 167 -0.08 -37.30 -13.46
N LYS A 168 0.26 -36.50 -12.45
CA LYS A 168 1.66 -36.34 -11.99
C LYS A 168 2.10 -37.55 -11.16
N MET A 169 1.16 -38.18 -10.48
CA MET A 169 1.34 -39.43 -9.73
C MET A 169 0.13 -40.34 -9.96
N TYR A 170 0.15 -41.55 -9.42
CA TYR A 170 -0.96 -42.52 -9.50
C TYR A 170 -1.07 -43.31 -8.20
N ILE A 171 -2.22 -43.90 -7.94
CA ILE A 171 -2.42 -44.76 -6.76
C ILE A 171 -1.90 -46.16 -7.08
N ALA A 172 -1.08 -46.71 -6.19
CA ALA A 172 -0.66 -48.11 -6.20
C ALA A 172 -1.41 -48.87 -5.08
N ALA A 173 -1.89 -50.08 -5.37
CA ALA A 173 -2.60 -50.92 -4.39
C ALA A 173 -2.39 -52.41 -4.68
N PHE A 174 -2.67 -53.27 -3.69
CA PHE A 174 -2.80 -54.70 -3.98
C PHE A 174 -4.09 -54.99 -4.78
N GLU A 175 -4.11 -56.08 -5.54
CA GLU A 175 -5.25 -56.47 -6.40
C GLU A 175 -6.58 -56.44 -5.64
N ASN A 176 -6.63 -57.07 -4.46
CA ASN A 176 -7.83 -57.17 -3.63
C ASN A 176 -7.94 -56.09 -2.54
N GLN A 177 -7.06 -55.08 -2.54
CA GLN A 177 -7.08 -54.03 -1.53
C GLN A 177 -8.13 -52.96 -1.87
N THR A 178 -9.04 -52.72 -0.94
CA THR A 178 -9.96 -51.58 -0.98
C THR A 178 -9.25 -50.32 -0.49
N LEU A 179 -9.49 -49.19 -1.16
CA LEU A 179 -9.00 -47.90 -0.71
C LEU A 179 -9.88 -47.38 0.40
N LEU A 180 -9.24 -46.88 1.45
CA LEU A 180 -9.84 -46.41 2.68
C LEU A 180 -10.12 -44.91 2.54
N CYS A 181 -11.34 -44.50 2.83
CA CYS A 181 -11.74 -43.10 2.77
C CYS A 181 -12.70 -42.74 3.91
N THR A 182 -12.71 -41.46 4.27
CA THR A 182 -13.68 -40.86 5.17
C THR A 182 -14.89 -40.36 4.37
N PRO A 183 -16.07 -40.13 4.99
CA PRO A 183 -17.24 -39.61 4.28
C PRO A 183 -16.96 -38.33 3.46
N THR A 184 -15.99 -37.52 3.89
CA THR A 184 -15.56 -36.29 3.21
C THR A 184 -14.57 -36.51 2.06
N THR A 185 -13.79 -37.60 2.07
CA THR A 185 -12.74 -37.87 1.06
C THR A 185 -13.14 -38.92 0.04
N CYS A 186 -14.17 -39.74 0.28
CA CYS A 186 -14.58 -40.79 -0.65
C CYS A 186 -14.96 -40.27 -2.05
N SER A 187 -15.65 -39.12 -2.13
CA SER A 187 -16.01 -38.50 -3.41
C SER A 187 -14.77 -38.04 -4.19
N LEU A 188 -13.74 -37.54 -3.49
CA LEU A 188 -12.47 -37.14 -4.08
C LEU A 188 -11.69 -38.34 -4.60
N PHE A 189 -11.65 -39.43 -3.84
CA PHE A 189 -11.05 -40.69 -4.30
C PHE A 189 -11.70 -41.19 -5.58
N GLN A 190 -13.03 -41.25 -5.61
CA GLN A 190 -13.77 -41.70 -6.79
C GLN A 190 -13.46 -40.83 -8.01
N LYS A 191 -13.53 -39.50 -7.86
CA LYS A 191 -13.20 -38.54 -8.91
C LYS A 191 -11.76 -38.70 -9.44
N SER A 192 -10.79 -38.90 -8.55
CA SER A 192 -9.38 -39.09 -8.95
C SER A 192 -9.15 -40.44 -9.64
N ILE A 193 -9.81 -41.51 -9.19
CA ILE A 193 -9.68 -42.85 -9.78
C ILE A 193 -10.31 -42.90 -11.17
N ASP A 194 -11.45 -42.25 -11.37
CA ASP A 194 -12.14 -42.19 -12.67
C ASP A 194 -11.26 -41.52 -13.74
N LYS A 195 -10.43 -40.53 -13.34
CA LYS A 195 -9.50 -39.83 -14.23
C LYS A 195 -8.15 -40.51 -14.39
N ASN A 196 -7.65 -41.17 -13.35
CA ASN A 196 -6.36 -41.84 -13.33
C ASN A 196 -6.47 -43.15 -12.53
N PRO A 197 -6.71 -44.28 -13.24
CA PRO A 197 -7.04 -45.54 -12.59
C PRO A 197 -5.90 -46.08 -11.72
N VAL A 198 -6.29 -46.77 -10.65
CA VAL A 198 -5.36 -47.39 -9.69
C VAL A 198 -4.54 -48.47 -10.38
N ARG A 199 -3.22 -48.46 -10.17
CA ARG A 199 -2.34 -49.53 -10.62
C ARG A 199 -2.25 -50.59 -9.54
N ARG A 200 -2.63 -51.82 -9.89
CA ARG A 200 -2.70 -52.93 -8.95
C ARG A 200 -1.62 -53.98 -9.20
N ALA A 201 -1.20 -54.65 -8.14
CA ALA A 201 -0.24 -55.74 -8.20
C ALA A 201 -0.55 -56.81 -7.13
N ASN A 202 0.00 -58.02 -7.33
CA ASN A 202 -0.27 -59.16 -6.45
C ASN A 202 0.80 -59.38 -5.39
N LYS A 203 2.05 -59.01 -5.69
CA LYS A 203 3.20 -59.22 -4.81
C LYS A 203 3.66 -57.91 -4.18
N ASP A 204 4.17 -58.00 -2.95
CA ASP A 204 4.72 -56.84 -2.23
C ASP A 204 5.85 -56.16 -3.02
N THR A 205 6.73 -56.95 -3.64
CA THR A 205 7.83 -56.44 -4.47
C THR A 205 7.35 -55.61 -5.67
N GLU A 206 6.22 -56.01 -6.27
CA GLU A 206 5.64 -55.29 -7.42
C GLU A 206 5.00 -53.97 -6.97
N VAL A 207 4.31 -53.97 -5.83
CA VAL A 207 3.76 -52.74 -5.23
C VAL A 207 4.89 -51.78 -4.86
N GLN A 208 5.98 -52.28 -4.27
CA GLN A 208 7.16 -51.47 -3.96
C GLN A 208 7.77 -50.85 -5.22
N ASP A 209 7.83 -51.59 -6.33
CA ASP A 209 8.32 -51.06 -7.60
C ASP A 209 7.38 -50.00 -8.21
N LEU A 210 6.06 -50.12 -8.03
CA LEU A 210 5.12 -49.06 -8.37
C LEU A 210 5.37 -47.79 -7.53
N ILE A 211 5.61 -47.94 -6.23
CA ILE A 211 5.92 -46.80 -5.35
C ILE A 211 7.21 -46.10 -5.80
N LYS A 212 8.27 -46.86 -6.07
CA LYS A 212 9.55 -46.31 -6.58
C LYS A 212 9.40 -45.56 -7.89
N LYS A 213 8.40 -45.92 -8.72
CA LYS A 213 8.06 -45.27 -9.99
C LYS A 213 7.07 -44.11 -9.83
N GLY A 214 6.91 -43.56 -8.62
CA GLY A 214 6.02 -42.41 -8.35
C GLY A 214 4.58 -42.79 -7.97
N GLY A 215 4.35 -44.04 -7.56
CA GLY A 215 3.07 -44.51 -7.04
C GLY A 215 2.83 -44.09 -5.59
N ILE A 216 1.62 -43.68 -5.28
CA ILE A 216 1.15 -43.38 -3.92
C ILE A 216 0.47 -44.62 -3.37
N TYR A 217 0.98 -45.17 -2.28
CA TYR A 217 0.41 -46.34 -1.61
C TYR A 217 -0.21 -45.94 -0.27
N GLN A 218 -1.48 -46.35 -0.07
CA GLN A 218 -2.16 -46.16 1.19
C GLN A 218 -1.78 -47.28 2.17
N SER A 219 -0.90 -46.96 3.11
CA SER A 219 -0.48 -47.87 4.18
C SER A 219 -1.22 -47.59 5.49
N THR A 220 -1.36 -48.62 6.32
CA THR A 220 -1.84 -48.51 7.70
C THR A 220 -0.63 -48.60 8.64
N VAL A 221 -0.47 -47.60 9.51
CA VAL A 221 0.63 -47.53 10.48
C VAL A 221 0.07 -47.19 11.85
N ASP A 222 0.63 -47.79 12.89
CA ASP A 222 0.27 -47.48 14.28
C ASP A 222 0.59 -46.00 14.59
N SER A 223 -0.43 -45.26 15.04
CA SER A 223 -0.31 -43.83 15.37
C SER A 223 0.67 -43.59 16.53
N ALA A 224 0.91 -44.57 17.39
CA ALA A 224 1.92 -44.49 18.45
C ALA A 224 3.36 -44.45 17.90
N LEU A 225 3.58 -44.98 16.69
CA LEU A 225 4.88 -44.96 16.00
C LEU A 225 5.12 -43.67 15.22
N LEU A 226 4.05 -42.92 14.90
CA LEU A 226 4.06 -41.65 14.16
C LEU A 226 3.52 -40.51 15.04
N PRO A 227 4.31 -39.95 15.98
CA PRO A 227 3.78 -39.07 17.04
C PRO A 227 3.21 -37.70 16.60
N GLY A 228 3.23 -37.35 15.30
CA GLY A 228 2.66 -36.09 14.80
C GLY A 228 2.33 -36.12 13.31
N GLN A 229 1.80 -35.00 12.79
CA GLN A 229 1.53 -34.72 11.36
C GLN A 229 2.83 -34.57 10.55
N LEU A 230 3.69 -35.59 10.56
CA LEU A 230 5.04 -35.45 10.04
C LEU A 230 5.34 -36.54 9.04
N SER A 231 5.97 -36.15 7.94
CA SER A 231 6.44 -37.09 6.95
C SER A 231 7.64 -37.86 7.49
N TRP A 232 7.77 -39.16 7.23
CA TRP A 232 8.94 -39.96 7.62
C TRP A 232 9.56 -40.59 6.38
N LEU A 233 10.87 -40.37 6.18
CA LEU A 233 11.62 -40.97 5.08
C LEU A 233 12.23 -42.29 5.55
N ASN A 234 11.85 -43.38 4.89
CA ASN A 234 12.60 -44.63 4.97
C ASN A 234 13.76 -44.56 3.97
N VAL A 235 14.98 -44.39 4.46
CA VAL A 235 16.18 -44.30 3.61
C VAL A 235 16.44 -45.61 2.87
N ASP A 236 16.24 -46.75 3.55
CA ASP A 236 16.53 -48.08 3.02
C ASP A 236 15.56 -48.44 1.89
N GLN A 237 14.27 -48.16 2.11
CA GLN A 237 13.21 -48.49 1.15
C GLN A 237 12.87 -47.35 0.16
N LYS A 238 13.50 -46.17 0.34
CA LYS A 238 13.35 -44.98 -0.50
C LYS A 238 11.92 -44.49 -0.70
N PHE A 239 11.08 -44.54 0.35
CA PHE A 239 9.74 -43.95 0.31
C PHE A 239 9.48 -43.04 1.51
N LEU A 240 8.57 -42.09 1.30
CA LEU A 240 8.13 -41.13 2.29
C LEU A 240 6.72 -41.50 2.77
N ILE A 241 6.55 -41.70 4.07
CA ILE A 241 5.23 -41.84 4.69
C ILE A 241 4.74 -40.45 5.06
N VAL A 242 3.50 -40.11 4.72
CA VAL A 242 2.84 -38.85 5.11
C VAL A 242 1.64 -39.20 5.98
N ARG A 243 1.59 -38.68 7.22
CA ARG A 243 0.43 -38.83 8.10
C ARG A 243 -0.52 -37.65 7.90
N ASP A 244 -1.74 -37.94 7.44
CA ASP A 244 -2.83 -36.97 7.35
C ASP A 244 -3.77 -37.14 8.55
N GLU A 245 -4.30 -36.03 9.07
CA GLU A 245 -5.33 -36.02 10.11
C GLU A 245 -6.71 -36.37 9.55
N ASP A 246 -6.97 -36.05 8.29
CA ASP A 246 -8.22 -36.42 7.60
C ASP A 246 -8.23 -37.91 7.20
N ALA A 247 -7.14 -38.65 7.46
CA ALA A 247 -7.06 -40.07 7.19
C ALA A 247 -8.00 -40.87 8.10
N PRO A 248 -8.71 -41.88 7.57
CA PRO A 248 -9.60 -42.68 8.38
C PRO A 248 -8.83 -43.46 9.46
N SER A 249 -9.31 -43.37 10.70
CA SER A 249 -8.76 -44.11 11.84
C SER A 249 -9.43 -45.48 11.96
N TYR A 250 -8.62 -46.51 12.19
CA TYR A 250 -9.10 -47.88 12.35
C TYR A 250 -8.55 -48.50 13.63
N TYR A 251 -9.38 -49.32 14.27
CA TYR A 251 -8.98 -50.13 15.40
C TYR A 251 -8.66 -51.54 14.93
N VAL A 252 -7.54 -52.07 15.42
CA VAL A 252 -7.15 -53.46 15.21
C VAL A 252 -7.50 -54.23 16.49
N ALA A 253 -8.06 -55.42 16.34
CA ALA A 253 -8.49 -56.25 17.46
C ALA A 253 -8.18 -57.73 17.23
N PHE A 254 -8.08 -58.48 18.32
CA PHE A 254 -7.98 -59.93 18.28
C PHE A 254 -9.34 -60.56 17.96
N THR A 255 -9.37 -61.49 17.01
CA THR A 255 -10.59 -62.17 16.58
C THR A 255 -10.74 -63.53 17.25
N PHE A 256 -11.94 -63.82 17.75
CA PHE A 256 -12.28 -65.10 18.38
C PHE A 256 -13.40 -65.82 17.60
N SER A 257 -13.34 -67.14 17.54
CA SER A 257 -14.45 -67.94 17.02
C SER A 257 -15.72 -67.73 17.83
N LYS A 258 -16.88 -67.68 17.15
CA LYS A 258 -18.21 -67.50 17.77
C LYS A 258 -18.50 -68.51 18.89
N LYS A 259 -17.87 -69.69 18.85
CA LYS A 259 -18.01 -70.74 19.88
C LYS A 259 -17.37 -70.37 21.22
N HIS A 260 -16.40 -69.46 21.25
CA HIS A 260 -15.58 -69.16 22.44
C HIS A 260 -15.95 -67.85 23.15
N LYS A 261 -17.25 -67.54 23.27
CA LYS A 261 -17.72 -66.29 23.92
C LYS A 261 -17.21 -66.12 25.36
N LYS A 262 -17.11 -67.20 26.14
CA LYS A 262 -16.58 -67.15 27.52
C LYS A 262 -15.09 -66.78 27.56
N LEU A 263 -14.32 -67.28 26.58
CA LEU A 263 -12.89 -66.97 26.48
C LEU A 263 -12.69 -65.51 26.08
N LEU A 264 -13.46 -65.01 25.10
CA LEU A 264 -13.43 -63.60 24.69
C LEU A 264 -13.63 -62.66 25.89
N LYS A 265 -14.60 -62.96 26.78
CA LYS A 265 -14.82 -62.16 28.00
C LYS A 265 -13.60 -62.15 28.91
N LYS A 266 -13.03 -63.32 29.21
CA LYS A 266 -11.81 -63.43 30.05
C LYS A 266 -10.62 -62.72 29.41
N PHE A 267 -10.44 -62.87 28.10
CA PHE A 267 -9.38 -62.21 27.35
C PHE A 267 -9.52 -60.69 27.41
N ASN A 268 -10.72 -60.15 27.18
CA ASN A 268 -10.95 -58.71 27.24
C ASN A 268 -10.71 -58.15 28.65
N SER A 269 -11.08 -58.87 29.70
CA SER A 269 -10.78 -58.46 31.09
C SER A 269 -9.27 -58.35 31.32
N ALA A 270 -8.49 -59.35 30.90
CA ALA A 270 -7.03 -59.30 31.02
C ALA A 270 -6.41 -58.23 30.10
N LEU A 271 -6.95 -58.06 28.89
CA LEU A 271 -6.44 -57.09 27.92
C LEU A 271 -6.55 -55.65 28.47
N ILE A 272 -7.63 -55.32 29.17
CA ILE A 272 -7.82 -53.98 29.76
C ILE A 272 -6.68 -53.60 30.72
N GLU A 273 -6.14 -54.55 31.47
CA GLU A 273 -5.02 -54.31 32.39
C GLU A 273 -3.72 -54.01 31.64
N VAL A 274 -3.53 -54.59 30.45
CA VAL A 274 -2.30 -54.46 29.65
C VAL A 274 -2.39 -53.31 28.65
N LEU A 275 -3.60 -52.88 28.25
CA LEU A 275 -3.83 -51.84 27.23
C LEU A 275 -2.95 -50.57 27.42
N PRO A 276 -2.83 -49.99 28.64
CA PRO A 276 -1.99 -48.81 28.84
C PRO A 276 -0.51 -49.04 28.53
N ALA A 277 -0.02 -50.27 28.66
CA ALA A 277 1.38 -50.65 28.44
C ALA A 277 1.69 -51.08 27.00
N VAL A 278 0.68 -51.27 26.14
CA VAL A 278 0.90 -51.80 24.77
C VAL A 278 1.89 -50.93 23.98
N SER A 279 1.74 -49.61 24.02
CA SER A 279 2.66 -48.70 23.31
C SER A 279 4.10 -48.79 23.83
N LEU A 280 4.27 -48.97 25.15
CA LEU A 280 5.56 -49.17 25.80
C LEU A 280 6.17 -50.52 25.41
N ILE A 281 5.39 -51.59 25.35
CA ILE A 281 5.87 -52.92 24.95
C ILE A 281 6.32 -52.90 23.48
N THR A 282 5.52 -52.28 22.60
CA THR A 282 5.81 -52.16 21.17
C THR A 282 7.12 -51.44 20.89
N ILE A 283 7.48 -50.45 21.73
CA ILE A 283 8.64 -49.58 21.51
C ILE A 283 9.86 -49.99 22.37
N GLY A 284 9.63 -50.42 23.61
CA GLY A 284 10.65 -50.60 24.63
C GLY A 284 11.57 -51.79 24.41
N HIS A 285 11.11 -52.85 23.74
CA HIS A 285 11.91 -54.04 23.45
C HIS A 285 12.56 -54.03 22.06
N GLY A 286 12.54 -52.89 21.36
CA GLY A 286 13.14 -52.77 20.02
C GLY A 286 12.34 -53.45 18.90
N TYR A 287 11.14 -53.97 19.18
CA TYR A 287 10.25 -54.53 18.15
C TYR A 287 9.86 -53.48 17.10
N ASN A 288 9.60 -52.25 17.55
CA ASN A 288 9.41 -51.10 16.68
C ASN A 288 10.12 -49.87 17.25
N THR A 289 10.48 -48.96 16.36
CA THR A 289 11.08 -47.68 16.73
C THR A 289 10.12 -46.54 16.39
N LYS A 290 9.99 -45.58 17.31
CA LYS A 290 9.29 -44.31 17.01
C LYS A 290 9.97 -43.68 15.81
N LYS A 291 9.20 -43.39 14.76
CA LYS A 291 9.72 -42.78 13.56
C LYS A 291 10.06 -41.32 13.86
N LYS A 292 11.26 -40.91 13.46
CA LYS A 292 11.71 -39.52 13.60
C LYS A 292 11.17 -38.74 12.40
N PRO A 293 10.55 -37.57 12.61
CA PRO A 293 10.04 -36.79 11.51
C PRO A 293 11.16 -36.40 10.53
N PHE A 294 10.88 -36.51 9.24
CA PHE A 294 11.76 -36.14 8.13
C PHE A 294 11.97 -34.62 8.10
N GLU A 295 10.93 -33.86 8.44
CA GLU A 295 11.08 -32.46 8.77
C GLU A 295 11.65 -32.39 10.19
N ILE A 296 12.89 -31.89 10.33
CA ILE A 296 13.50 -31.22 11.49
C ILE A 296 15.02 -31.51 11.52
N ARG A 297 15.80 -30.47 11.18
CA ARG A 297 17.26 -30.31 11.27
C ARG A 297 18.11 -31.03 10.22
N THR A 298 18.12 -30.51 9.00
CA THR A 298 19.44 -30.17 8.43
C THR A 298 19.95 -29.04 9.31
N THR A 299 21.01 -29.29 10.08
CA THR A 299 21.72 -28.27 10.89
C THR A 299 21.78 -26.99 10.09
N ASN A 300 21.13 -25.91 10.55
CA ASN A 300 21.00 -24.63 9.84
C ASN A 300 22.34 -24.27 9.18
N PRO A 301 22.61 -24.66 7.92
CA PRO A 301 23.78 -24.13 7.27
C PRO A 301 23.23 -22.77 6.88
N ARG A 302 23.62 -21.70 7.59
CA ARG A 302 23.38 -20.34 7.09
C ARG A 302 23.60 -20.42 5.59
N SER A 303 22.52 -20.28 4.83
CA SER A 303 22.54 -20.59 3.41
C SER A 303 23.63 -19.71 2.83
N SER A 304 24.71 -20.33 2.35
CA SER A 304 25.86 -19.56 1.89
C SER A 304 25.36 -18.71 0.74
N LEU A 305 25.37 -17.39 0.93
CA LEU A 305 24.91 -16.44 -0.08
C LEU A 305 25.75 -16.62 -1.33
N SER A 306 25.18 -17.32 -2.31
CA SER A 306 25.75 -17.50 -3.64
C SER A 306 25.41 -16.29 -4.49
N ILE A 307 26.44 -15.67 -5.06
CA ILE A 307 26.28 -14.53 -5.98
C ILE A 307 25.41 -14.92 -7.18
N ASN A 308 25.55 -16.16 -7.67
CA ASN A 308 24.89 -16.65 -8.88
C ASN A 308 23.41 -17.00 -8.66
N ASN A 309 23.02 -17.41 -7.45
CA ASN A 309 21.64 -17.82 -7.19
C ASN A 309 20.80 -16.72 -6.53
N HIS A 310 21.38 -15.97 -5.59
CA HIS A 310 20.62 -14.99 -4.79
C HIS A 310 20.77 -13.56 -5.29
N LEU A 311 21.99 -13.14 -5.66
CA LEU A 311 22.28 -11.76 -6.06
C LEU A 311 22.21 -11.54 -7.57
N TRP A 312 22.19 -12.60 -8.38
CA TRP A 312 22.21 -12.48 -9.84
C TRP A 312 21.05 -11.65 -10.39
N GLN A 313 19.85 -11.78 -9.81
CA GLN A 313 18.73 -10.94 -10.21
C GLN A 313 18.96 -9.47 -9.89
N LEU A 314 19.57 -9.14 -8.75
CA LEU A 314 19.92 -7.76 -8.38
C LEU A 314 20.92 -7.16 -9.38
N PHE A 315 21.97 -7.92 -9.74
CA PHE A 315 22.94 -7.50 -10.76
C PHE A 315 22.28 -7.33 -12.13
N ARG A 316 21.39 -8.24 -12.51
CA ARG A 316 20.64 -8.15 -13.77
C ARG A 316 19.77 -6.90 -13.81
N SER A 317 19.05 -6.59 -12.74
CA SER A 317 18.25 -5.37 -12.61
C SER A 317 19.11 -4.12 -12.70
N PHE A 318 20.27 -4.10 -12.02
CA PHE A 318 21.22 -2.99 -12.08
C PHE A 318 21.72 -2.75 -13.50
N ILE A 319 22.15 -3.80 -14.21
CA ILE A 319 22.62 -3.68 -15.60
C ILE A 319 21.51 -3.14 -16.51
N ILE A 320 20.27 -3.61 -16.37
CA ILE A 320 19.13 -3.14 -17.15
C ILE A 320 18.90 -1.64 -16.89
N ILE A 321 18.84 -1.24 -15.62
CA ILE A 321 18.60 0.16 -15.25
C ILE A 321 19.75 1.05 -15.73
N SER A 322 21.01 0.66 -15.53
CA SER A 322 22.16 1.42 -16.02
C SER A 322 22.17 1.55 -17.55
N SER A 323 21.76 0.51 -18.27
CA SER A 323 21.63 0.55 -19.73
C SER A 323 20.56 1.56 -20.16
N ILE A 324 19.41 1.57 -19.47
CA ILE A 324 18.35 2.55 -19.71
C ILE A 324 18.85 3.97 -19.42
N CYS A 325 19.53 4.20 -18.29
CA CYS A 325 20.09 5.51 -17.96
C CYS A 325 21.11 5.99 -19.02
N LEU A 326 22.00 5.12 -19.47
CA LEU A 326 22.96 5.44 -20.54
C LEU A 326 22.27 5.74 -21.87
N PHE A 327 21.21 5.01 -22.20
CA PHE A 327 20.42 5.25 -23.40
C PHE A 327 19.70 6.61 -23.34
N VAL A 328 19.06 6.94 -22.22
CA VAL A 328 18.43 8.25 -22.01
C VAL A 328 19.47 9.37 -22.09
N PHE A 329 20.62 9.20 -21.45
CA PHE A 329 21.73 10.17 -21.51
C PHE A 329 22.26 10.34 -22.95
N GLY A 330 22.38 9.26 -23.71
CA GLY A 330 22.76 9.30 -25.12
C GLY A 330 21.74 10.04 -25.98
N LEU A 331 20.44 9.83 -25.75
CA LEU A 331 19.37 10.58 -26.41
C LEU A 331 19.42 12.06 -26.04
N GLU A 332 19.67 12.39 -24.78
CA GLU A 332 19.76 13.78 -24.31
C GLU A 332 20.92 14.52 -25.00
N ILE A 333 22.08 13.86 -25.13
CA ILE A 333 23.22 14.39 -25.91
C ILE A 333 22.85 14.57 -27.38
N LEU A 334 22.20 13.58 -28.00
CA LEU A 334 21.78 13.65 -29.39
C LEU A 334 20.81 14.82 -29.62
N PHE A 335 19.82 14.98 -28.73
CA PHE A 335 18.86 16.08 -28.78
C PHE A 335 19.56 17.42 -28.60
N HIS A 336 20.47 17.54 -27.63
CA HIS A 336 21.24 18.75 -27.42
C HIS A 336 22.08 19.11 -28.66
N PHE A 337 22.74 18.11 -29.26
CA PHE A 337 23.55 18.31 -30.46
C PHE A 337 22.68 18.71 -31.67
N LEU A 338 21.53 18.08 -31.88
CA LEU A 338 20.59 18.43 -32.94
C LEU A 338 20.02 19.84 -32.78
N PHE A 339 19.68 20.25 -31.55
CA PHE A 339 19.21 21.60 -31.27
C PHE A 339 20.29 22.66 -31.50
N HIS A 340 21.53 22.38 -31.05
CA HIS A 340 22.66 23.28 -31.26
C HIS A 340 23.05 23.38 -32.75
N PHE A 341 22.99 22.28 -33.50
CA PHE A 341 23.28 22.29 -34.94
C PHE A 341 22.21 23.06 -35.73
N ARG A 342 20.95 22.99 -35.30
CA ARG A 342 19.85 23.78 -35.88
C ARG A 342 20.00 25.28 -35.60
N SER A 343 20.48 25.66 -34.41
CA SER A 343 20.84 27.03 -34.08
C SER A 343 22.02 27.55 -34.92
N SER A 344 23.06 26.73 -35.12
CA SER A 344 24.23 27.08 -35.94
C SER A 344 23.90 27.32 -37.42
N LYS A 345 23.01 26.52 -38.03
CA LYS A 345 22.58 26.74 -39.42
C LYS A 345 21.81 28.05 -39.64
N SER A 346 21.09 28.55 -38.63
CA SER A 346 20.39 29.84 -38.73
C SER A 346 21.35 31.03 -38.85
N TYR A 347 22.57 30.94 -38.29
CA TYR A 347 23.58 32.00 -38.44
C TYR A 347 24.37 31.91 -39.76
N SER A 348 24.54 30.72 -40.32
CA SER A 348 25.25 30.54 -41.61
C SER A 348 24.41 30.94 -42.84
N LEU A 349 23.08 30.79 -42.79
CA LEU A 349 22.20 31.22 -43.89
C LEU A 349 21.99 32.74 -43.95
N ALA A 350 22.11 33.43 -42.82
CA ALA A 350 22.05 34.90 -42.77
C ALA A 350 23.27 35.59 -43.39
N LEU A 351 24.42 34.89 -43.52
CA LEU A 351 25.66 35.43 -44.09
C LEU A 351 25.79 35.25 -45.61
N PHE A 352 24.90 34.48 -46.25
CA PHE A 352 24.88 34.29 -47.72
C PHE A 352 23.72 35.04 -48.41
N THR A 353 23.04 35.92 -47.70
CA THR A 353 21.91 36.75 -48.20
C THR A 353 22.07 38.25 -47.94
N LEU A 354 23.31 38.72 -48.00
CA LEU A 354 23.72 40.13 -48.11
C LEU A 354 24.71 40.22 -49.29
#